data_AF-A0A2V8EI17-F1
#
_entry.id   AF-A0A2V8EI17-F1
#
_cell.length_a   1.000
_cell.length_b   1.000
_cell.length_c   1.000
_cell.angle_alpha   90.00
_cell.angle_beta   90.00
_cell.angle_gamma   90.00
#
_symmetry.space_group_name_H-M   'P 1'
#
loop_
_entity.id
_entity.type
_entity.pdbx_description
1 polymer ?
#
loop_
_entity_poly.entity_id
_entity_poly.type
_entity_poly.pdbx_seq_one_letter_code
_entity_poly.pdbx_strand_id
1 'polypeptide(L)'
;MPVKRIVFHEITEEAILDAVKDAQDVDENLVRAQESRRILDRLYGYTISPVLWKKVQTGLSAGRVQSVAVRLIVDREEQRLAFRAATYWDLEARLSGEGREFTATLARFGDERVATGKDFDASGALTGKNARVLAESDSRALVDALWKNIPWTVSSVDEKPGVERPAPPFTTSTLTQEASRKLGFSTERTMQSAQRLFQDGHISYHRTDSTTLSERALAESAAAIRSMFGDDYHAGPRRYATKVKNAQEAHEAIRPSNFAATPSTIGLDRDDARIYELIWKRTMASQ
;
A
#
# COMPACT_ATOMS: atom_id res chain seq x y z
N MET A 1 27.02 39.20 4.26
CA MET A 1 26.43 38.81 2.96
C MET A 1 24.99 38.40 3.21
N PRO A 2 24.02 38.74 2.34
CA PRO A 2 22.65 38.27 2.46
C PRO A 2 22.58 36.75 2.27
N VAL A 3 21.76 36.06 3.07
CA VAL A 3 21.55 34.61 3.02
C VAL A 3 20.16 34.35 2.45
N LYS A 4 20.06 33.41 1.50
CA LYS A 4 18.79 32.97 0.90
C LYS A 4 18.70 31.45 0.87
N ARG A 5 17.48 30.94 0.94
CA ARG A 5 17.15 29.51 0.97
C ARG A 5 16.48 29.10 -0.33
N ILE A 6 17.13 28.21 -1.08
CA ILE A 6 16.53 27.54 -2.23
C ILE A 6 15.79 26.27 -1.78
N VAL A 7 14.69 25.91 -2.44
CA VAL A 7 13.95 24.67 -2.20
C VAL A 7 13.69 23.98 -3.54
N PHE A 8 13.90 22.67 -3.58
CA PHE A 8 13.70 21.86 -4.78
C PHE A 8 13.22 20.46 -4.38
N HIS A 9 12.51 19.80 -5.28
CA HIS A 9 11.90 18.48 -5.05
C HIS A 9 12.40 17.40 -6.02
N GLU A 10 13.36 17.73 -6.87
CA GLU A 10 14.15 16.83 -7.70
C GLU A 10 15.48 17.50 -8.01
N ILE A 11 16.51 16.71 -8.35
CA ILE A 11 17.84 17.23 -8.67
C ILE A 11 18.04 17.15 -10.18
N THR A 12 17.51 18.15 -10.88
CA THR A 12 17.70 18.37 -12.32
C THR A 12 18.24 19.78 -12.54
N GLU A 13 18.94 20.01 -13.66
CA GLU A 13 19.48 21.35 -13.97
C GLU A 13 18.39 22.42 -13.93
N GLU A 14 17.26 22.16 -14.58
CA GLU A 14 16.10 23.06 -14.61
C GLU A 14 15.55 23.36 -13.21
N ALA A 15 15.31 22.32 -12.38
CA ALA A 15 14.77 22.49 -11.04
C ALA A 15 15.70 23.30 -10.13
N ILE A 16 17.02 23.13 -10.26
CA ILE A 16 18.00 23.89 -9.49
C ILE A 16 18.05 25.35 -9.95
N LEU A 17 18.03 25.60 -11.26
CA LEU A 17 18.02 26.97 -11.80
C LEU A 17 16.77 27.73 -11.36
N ASP A 18 15.61 27.07 -11.36
CA ASP A 18 14.36 27.69 -10.93
C ASP A 18 14.34 27.92 -9.40
N ALA A 19 14.85 26.98 -8.61
CA ALA A 19 14.98 27.15 -7.16
C ALA A 19 15.92 28.32 -6.78
N VAL A 20 16.94 28.61 -7.60
CA VAL A 20 17.83 29.77 -7.40
C VAL A 20 17.14 31.08 -7.76
N LYS A 21 16.32 31.10 -8.83
CA LYS A 21 15.54 32.30 -9.21
C LYS A 21 14.50 32.66 -8.15
N ASP A 22 13.85 31.65 -7.56
CA ASP A 22 12.82 31.79 -6.54
C ASP A 22 13.37 31.56 -5.12
N ALA A 23 14.58 32.05 -4.86
CA ALA A 23 15.22 31.88 -3.56
C ALA A 23 14.48 32.69 -2.47
N GLN A 24 13.98 31.99 -1.46
CA GLN A 24 13.15 32.54 -0.40
C GLN A 24 13.89 32.71 0.92
N ASP A 25 13.24 33.34 1.89
CA ASP A 25 13.75 33.39 3.27
C ASP A 25 13.45 32.08 4.00
N VAL A 26 14.12 31.86 5.13
CA VAL A 26 13.86 30.68 5.96
C VAL A 26 12.47 30.81 6.59
N ASP A 27 11.66 29.76 6.47
CA ASP A 27 10.37 29.70 7.16
C ASP A 27 10.58 29.39 8.65
N GLU A 28 10.51 30.43 9.47
CA GLU A 28 10.62 30.36 10.93
C GLU A 28 9.53 29.50 11.59
N ASN A 29 8.36 29.35 10.98
CA ASN A 29 7.31 28.49 11.53
C ASN A 29 7.68 27.02 11.39
N LEU A 30 8.27 26.62 10.26
CA LEU A 30 8.78 25.25 10.07
C LEU A 30 9.92 24.93 11.04
N VAL A 31 10.82 25.90 11.27
CA VAL A 31 11.90 25.76 12.27
C VAL A 31 11.31 25.54 13.66
N ARG A 32 10.41 26.43 14.12
CA ARG A 32 9.78 26.32 15.44
C ARG A 32 8.96 25.06 15.61
N ALA A 33 8.29 24.59 14.56
CA ALA A 33 7.55 23.32 14.59
C ALA A 33 8.50 22.13 14.83
N GLN A 34 9.65 22.11 14.14
CA GLN A 34 10.68 21.09 14.33
C GLN A 34 11.28 21.13 15.74
N GLU A 35 11.60 22.32 16.24
CA GLU A 35 12.14 22.52 17.60
C GLU A 35 11.14 22.11 18.68
N SER A 36 9.87 22.49 18.52
CA SER A 36 8.79 22.10 19.43
C SER A 36 8.68 20.59 19.54
N ARG A 37 8.74 19.88 18.41
CA ARG A 37 8.74 18.42 18.39
C ARG A 37 9.96 17.84 19.11
N ARG A 38 11.15 18.39 18.86
CA ARG A 38 12.42 17.98 19.49
C ARG A 38 12.35 18.11 21.02
N ILE A 39 11.81 19.22 21.52
CA ILE A 39 11.61 19.48 22.94
C ILE A 39 10.56 18.53 23.51
N LEU A 40 9.42 18.37 22.84
CA LEU A 40 8.35 17.47 23.28
C LEU A 40 8.84 16.02 23.44
N ASP A 41 9.51 15.47 22.43
CA ASP A 41 10.01 14.10 22.47
C ASP A 41 11.11 13.94 23.54
N ARG A 42 11.90 15.00 23.78
CA ARG A 42 12.89 15.05 24.87
C ARG A 42 12.22 15.02 26.25
N LEU A 43 11.24 15.88 26.49
CA LEU A 43 10.50 15.93 27.76
C LEU A 43 9.84 14.58 28.04
N TYR A 44 9.12 14.02 27.06
CA TYR A 44 8.45 12.73 27.20
C TYR A 44 9.43 11.61 27.57
N GLY A 45 10.55 11.51 26.85
CA GLY A 45 11.56 10.49 27.10
C GLY A 45 12.17 10.61 28.49
N TYR A 46 12.54 11.82 28.92
CA TYR A 46 13.17 12.06 30.22
C TYR A 46 12.22 11.83 31.40
N THR A 47 10.93 12.17 31.26
CA THR A 47 9.97 12.00 32.35
C THR A 47 9.51 10.56 32.50
N ILE A 48 9.32 9.83 31.39
CA ILE A 48 8.69 8.50 31.42
C ILE A 48 9.71 7.36 31.55
N SER A 49 10.93 7.48 30.99
CA SER A 49 11.91 6.39 31.05
C SER A 49 12.28 5.95 32.48
N PRO A 50 12.47 6.85 33.47
CA PRO A 50 12.73 6.43 34.86
C PRO A 50 11.61 5.59 35.48
N VAL A 51 10.36 5.82 35.08
CA VAL A 51 9.22 5.01 35.52
C VAL A 51 9.33 3.59 34.97
N LEU A 52 9.68 3.44 33.69
CA LEU A 52 9.89 2.14 33.06
C LEU A 52 11.04 1.37 33.73
N TRP A 53 12.13 2.04 34.10
CA TRP A 53 13.24 1.41 34.80
C TRP A 53 12.83 0.86 36.17
N LYS A 54 12.04 1.62 36.92
CA LYS A 54 11.57 1.22 38.25
C LYS A 54 10.49 0.13 38.21
N LYS A 55 9.69 0.07 37.15
CA LYS A 55 8.48 -0.78 37.08
C LYS A 55 8.58 -1.98 36.14
N VAL A 56 9.51 -1.96 35.18
CA VAL A 56 9.64 -3.00 34.16
C VAL A 56 11.07 -3.50 34.09
N GLN A 57 12.00 -2.71 33.52
CA GLN A 57 13.39 -3.10 33.37
C GLN A 57 14.28 -1.87 33.16
N THR A 58 15.43 -1.84 33.84
CA THR A 58 16.46 -0.81 33.66
C THR A 58 16.97 -0.79 32.21
N GLY A 59 17.17 0.40 31.66
CA GLY A 59 17.68 0.59 30.29
C GLY A 59 16.61 0.71 29.20
N LEU A 60 15.33 0.54 29.52
CA LEU A 60 14.23 0.78 28.57
C LEU A 60 14.07 2.27 28.24
N SER A 61 13.72 2.59 26.99
CA SER A 61 13.45 3.97 26.57
C SER A 61 11.96 4.19 26.33
N ALA A 62 11.44 5.30 26.83
CA ALA A 62 10.08 5.74 26.55
C ALA A 62 10.05 6.60 25.28
N GLY A 63 9.31 6.17 24.27
CA GLY A 63 9.08 6.93 23.04
C GLY A 63 7.60 7.16 22.80
N ARG A 64 7.19 8.43 22.67
CA ARG A 64 5.77 8.81 22.53
C ARG A 64 5.06 8.16 21.33
N VAL A 65 5.75 8.08 20.19
CA VAL A 65 5.20 7.46 18.96
C VAL A 65 5.47 5.95 18.94
N GLN A 66 6.64 5.53 19.43
CA GLN A 66 7.04 4.12 19.45
C GLN A 66 6.14 3.29 20.36
N SER A 67 5.74 3.80 21.54
CA SER A 67 4.85 3.09 22.47
C SER A 67 3.47 2.82 21.85
N VAL A 68 2.93 3.76 21.08
CA VAL A 68 1.67 3.57 20.35
C VAL A 68 1.82 2.50 19.27
N ALA A 69 2.93 2.51 18.52
CA ALA A 69 3.19 1.47 17.51
C ALA A 69 3.33 0.08 18.14
N VAL A 70 4.05 -0.04 19.27
CA VAL A 70 4.15 -1.29 20.03
C VAL A 70 2.77 -1.73 20.53
N ARG A 71 1.97 -0.81 21.04
CA ARG A 71 0.59 -1.10 21.48
C ARG A 71 -0.25 -1.68 20.35
N LEU A 72 -0.21 -1.14 19.13
CA LEU A 72 -0.98 -1.70 18.01
C LEU A 72 -0.63 -3.16 17.70
N ILE A 73 0.63 -3.56 17.90
CA ILE A 73 1.08 -4.94 17.74
C ILE A 73 0.56 -5.80 18.89
N VAL A 74 0.67 -5.33 20.13
CA VAL A 74 0.16 -6.03 21.31
C VAL A 74 -1.35 -6.22 21.22
N ASP A 75 -2.12 -5.17 20.92
CA ASP A 75 -3.57 -5.23 20.77
C ASP A 75 -3.98 -6.28 19.71
N ARG A 76 -3.22 -6.40 18.61
CA ARG A 76 -3.46 -7.43 17.59
C ARG A 76 -3.11 -8.84 18.09
N GLU A 77 -2.06 -9.00 18.88
CA GLU A 77 -1.70 -10.30 19.43
C GLU A 77 -2.70 -10.74 20.51
N GLU A 78 -3.17 -9.83 21.34
CA GLU A 78 -4.26 -10.09 22.29
C GLU A 78 -5.54 -10.54 21.58
N GLN A 79 -5.88 -9.92 20.44
CA GLN A 79 -6.99 -10.37 19.59
C GLN A 79 -6.77 -11.81 19.09
N ARG A 80 -5.54 -12.18 18.71
CA ARG A 80 -5.20 -13.54 18.26
C ARG A 80 -5.28 -14.57 19.38
N LEU A 81 -4.85 -14.21 20.59
CA LEU A 81 -4.94 -15.08 21.78
C LEU A 81 -6.39 -15.28 22.25
N ALA A 82 -7.22 -14.24 22.11
CA ALA A 82 -8.64 -14.30 22.39
C ALA A 82 -9.47 -15.04 21.33
N PHE A 83 -8.94 -15.16 20.10
CA PHE A 83 -9.63 -15.83 18.99
C PHE A 83 -9.95 -17.30 19.33
N ARG A 84 -11.15 -17.73 18.94
CA ARG A 84 -11.59 -19.13 19.03
C ARG A 84 -12.02 -19.58 17.63
N ALA A 85 -11.37 -20.63 17.14
CA ALA A 85 -11.65 -21.17 15.82
C ALA A 85 -13.02 -21.87 15.79
N ALA A 86 -13.78 -21.63 14.73
CA ALA A 86 -14.96 -22.42 14.38
C ALA A 86 -14.63 -23.40 13.26
N THR A 87 -15.25 -24.58 13.28
CA THR A 87 -15.15 -25.57 12.22
C THR A 87 -16.42 -25.54 11.38
N TYR A 88 -16.25 -25.50 10.07
CA TYR A 88 -17.32 -25.59 9.08
C TYR A 88 -16.83 -26.41 7.88
N TRP A 89 -17.78 -26.98 7.15
CA TRP A 89 -17.50 -27.72 5.92
C TRP A 89 -18.17 -27.05 4.72
N ASP A 90 -17.53 -27.18 3.56
CA ASP A 90 -18.10 -26.91 2.26
C ASP A 90 -17.98 -28.17 1.39
N LEU A 91 -18.59 -28.12 0.20
CA LEU A 91 -18.50 -29.19 -0.79
C LEU A 91 -18.01 -28.57 -2.09
N GLU A 92 -16.88 -29.09 -2.58
CA GLU A 92 -16.31 -28.71 -3.86
C GLU A 92 -16.51 -29.84 -4.89
N ALA A 93 -16.93 -29.48 -6.10
CA ALA A 93 -17.12 -30.40 -7.20
C ALA A 93 -16.30 -29.97 -8.42
N ARG A 94 -15.61 -30.93 -9.03
CA ARG A 94 -15.01 -30.77 -10.36
C ARG A 94 -16.05 -31.19 -11.40
N LEU A 95 -16.45 -30.24 -12.23
CA LEU A 95 -17.50 -30.39 -13.22
C LEU A 95 -16.92 -30.32 -14.62
N SER A 96 -17.57 -31.00 -15.56
CA SER A 96 -17.26 -30.90 -16.98
C SER A 96 -18.53 -30.62 -17.77
N GLY A 97 -18.43 -29.72 -18.74
CA GLY A 97 -19.53 -29.33 -19.61
C GLY A 97 -18.98 -28.63 -20.85
N GLU A 98 -19.53 -28.94 -22.03
CA GLU A 98 -19.11 -28.35 -23.31
C GLU A 98 -17.58 -28.41 -23.57
N GLY A 99 -16.94 -29.51 -23.14
CA GLY A 99 -15.51 -29.72 -23.31
C GLY A 99 -14.61 -28.88 -22.39
N ARG A 100 -15.19 -28.18 -21.40
CA ARG A 100 -14.45 -27.43 -20.38
C ARG A 100 -14.62 -28.08 -19.02
N GLU A 101 -13.56 -28.00 -18.22
CA GLU A 101 -13.60 -28.39 -16.82
C GLU A 101 -13.53 -27.15 -15.93
N PHE A 102 -14.27 -27.17 -14.83
CA PHE A 102 -14.26 -26.10 -13.84
C PHE A 102 -14.62 -26.66 -12.45
N THR A 103 -14.30 -25.87 -11.43
CA THR A 103 -14.62 -26.18 -10.04
C THR A 103 -15.81 -25.35 -9.59
N ALA A 104 -16.72 -25.96 -8.82
CA ALA A 104 -17.84 -25.29 -8.20
C ALA A 104 -17.94 -25.65 -6.72
N THR A 105 -18.22 -24.66 -5.87
CA THR A 105 -18.45 -24.85 -4.43
C THR A 105 -19.95 -24.73 -4.14
N LEU A 106 -20.47 -25.60 -3.27
CA LEU A 106 -21.87 -25.56 -2.85
C LEU A 106 -22.17 -24.23 -2.14
N ALA A 107 -22.99 -23.39 -2.79
CA ALA A 107 -23.34 -22.08 -2.24
C ALA A 107 -24.56 -22.11 -1.31
N ARG A 108 -25.53 -22.99 -1.58
CA ARG A 108 -26.81 -23.07 -0.87
C ARG A 108 -27.29 -24.51 -0.73
N PHE A 109 -28.03 -24.77 0.35
CA PHE A 109 -28.80 -25.99 0.53
C PHE A 109 -30.26 -25.61 0.86
N GLY A 110 -31.17 -25.87 -0.08
CA GLY A 110 -32.50 -25.27 -0.05
C GLY A 110 -32.43 -23.74 -0.11
N ASP A 111 -33.12 -23.06 0.79
CA ASP A 111 -33.12 -21.59 0.89
C ASP A 111 -31.99 -21.03 1.77
N GLU A 112 -31.22 -21.90 2.43
CA GLU A 112 -30.15 -21.50 3.33
C GLU A 112 -28.81 -21.44 2.59
N ARG A 113 -28.02 -20.41 2.88
CA ARG A 113 -26.66 -20.31 2.36
C ARG A 113 -25.73 -21.18 3.20
N VAL A 114 -24.79 -21.88 2.56
CA VAL A 114 -23.73 -22.58 3.30
C VAL A 114 -22.83 -21.56 4.00
N ALA A 115 -22.60 -21.77 5.30
CA ALA A 115 -21.77 -20.88 6.12
C ALA A 115 -20.29 -20.95 5.67
N THR A 116 -19.62 -19.82 5.75
CA THR A 116 -18.19 -19.64 5.41
C THR A 116 -17.48 -19.00 6.59
N GLY A 117 -16.15 -18.87 6.53
CA GLY A 117 -15.38 -18.21 7.60
C GLY A 117 -15.83 -16.79 7.96
N LYS A 118 -16.49 -16.05 7.04
CA LYS A 118 -17.04 -14.70 7.30
C LYS A 118 -18.29 -14.70 8.18
N ASP A 119 -18.90 -15.86 8.39
CA ASP A 119 -20.13 -16.01 9.17
C ASP A 119 -19.89 -16.25 10.65
N PHE A 120 -18.63 -16.31 11.06
CA PHE A 120 -18.24 -16.52 12.45
C PHE A 120 -17.59 -15.25 12.99
N ASP A 121 -17.91 -14.91 14.24
CA ASP A 121 -17.20 -13.86 14.95
C ASP A 121 -15.88 -14.38 15.56
N ALA A 122 -15.16 -13.51 16.26
CA ALA A 122 -13.88 -13.85 16.88
C ALA A 122 -13.99 -14.91 18.01
N SER A 123 -15.20 -15.14 18.54
CA SER A 123 -15.46 -16.20 19.53
C SER A 123 -15.83 -17.54 18.89
N GLY A 124 -15.88 -17.60 17.55
CA GLY A 124 -16.30 -18.78 16.81
C GLY A 124 -17.83 -18.97 16.78
N ALA A 125 -18.60 -17.98 17.23
CA ALA A 125 -20.05 -18.03 17.19
C ALA A 125 -20.58 -17.64 15.80
N LEU A 126 -21.62 -18.35 15.34
CA LEU A 126 -22.28 -18.06 14.08
C LEU A 126 -23.06 -16.74 14.18
N THR A 127 -22.73 -15.81 13.30
CA THR A 127 -23.38 -14.49 13.16
C THR A 127 -24.03 -14.29 11.79
N GLY A 128 -23.70 -15.14 10.81
CA GLY A 128 -24.30 -15.11 9.47
C GLY A 128 -25.81 -15.34 9.51
N LYS A 129 -26.58 -14.42 8.92
CA LYS A 129 -28.03 -14.58 8.78
C LYS A 129 -28.35 -15.64 7.73
N ASN A 130 -29.32 -16.50 8.02
CA ASN A 130 -29.79 -17.56 7.13
C ASN A 130 -28.62 -18.43 6.59
N ALA A 131 -27.63 -18.68 7.45
CA ALA A 131 -26.44 -19.44 7.14
C ALA A 131 -26.51 -20.80 7.83
N ARG A 132 -26.35 -21.87 7.06
CA ARG A 132 -26.30 -23.24 7.55
C ARG A 132 -24.84 -23.66 7.71
N VAL A 133 -24.45 -24.01 8.92
CA VAL A 133 -23.15 -24.67 9.18
C VAL A 133 -23.28 -26.13 8.82
N LEU A 134 -22.47 -26.61 7.89
CA LEU A 134 -22.41 -28.03 7.57
C LEU A 134 -21.42 -28.73 8.52
N ALA A 135 -21.89 -29.81 9.13
CA ALA A 135 -21.03 -30.75 9.84
C ALA A 135 -20.42 -31.76 8.87
N GLU A 136 -19.38 -32.46 9.31
CA GLU A 136 -18.71 -33.48 8.49
C GLU A 136 -19.67 -34.59 8.05
N SER A 137 -20.49 -35.09 8.97
CA SER A 137 -21.47 -36.15 8.70
C SER A 137 -22.48 -35.73 7.63
N ASP A 138 -23.00 -34.51 7.76
CA ASP A 138 -23.98 -33.95 6.83
C ASP A 138 -23.35 -33.74 5.45
N SER A 139 -22.09 -33.27 5.43
CA SER A 139 -21.34 -33.05 4.20
C SER A 139 -21.10 -34.35 3.44
N ARG A 140 -20.71 -35.43 4.14
CA ARG A 140 -20.54 -36.75 3.52
C ARG A 140 -21.85 -37.30 2.97
N ALA A 141 -22.94 -37.19 3.73
CA ALA A 141 -24.26 -37.62 3.27
C ALA A 141 -24.74 -36.81 2.05
N LEU A 142 -24.46 -35.50 2.02
CA LEU A 142 -24.76 -34.64 0.88
C LEU A 142 -23.96 -35.04 -0.36
N VAL A 143 -22.67 -35.35 -0.23
CA VAL A 143 -21.85 -35.84 -1.34
C VAL A 143 -22.47 -37.10 -1.97
N ASP A 144 -22.85 -38.10 -1.15
CA ASP A 144 -23.48 -39.33 -1.65
C ASP A 144 -24.82 -39.06 -2.35
N ALA A 145 -25.62 -38.15 -1.82
CA ALA A 145 -26.89 -37.75 -2.44
C ALA A 145 -26.66 -37.02 -3.76
N LEU A 146 -25.69 -36.11 -3.82
CA LEU A 146 -25.36 -35.33 -5.01
C LEU A 146 -24.85 -36.22 -6.16
N TRP A 147 -24.02 -37.23 -5.87
CA TRP A 147 -23.56 -38.21 -6.87
C TRP A 147 -24.70 -39.05 -7.46
N LYS A 148 -25.72 -39.37 -6.66
CA LYS A 148 -26.90 -40.10 -7.13
C LYS A 148 -27.84 -39.26 -8.01
N ASN A 149 -27.67 -37.93 -8.01
CA ASN A 149 -28.55 -36.98 -8.70
C ASN A 149 -27.83 -36.21 -9.83
N ILE A 150 -26.90 -36.88 -10.52
CA ILE A 150 -26.32 -36.38 -11.77
C ILE A 150 -27.22 -36.75 -12.98
N PRO A 151 -27.23 -35.95 -14.07
CA PRO A 151 -26.43 -34.75 -14.31
C PRO A 151 -27.00 -33.49 -13.62
N TRP A 152 -26.10 -32.60 -13.20
CA TRP A 152 -26.50 -31.26 -12.73
C TRP A 152 -26.67 -30.31 -13.92
N THR A 153 -27.51 -29.30 -13.75
CA THR A 153 -27.83 -28.31 -14.80
C THR A 153 -27.41 -26.91 -14.38
N VAL A 154 -26.92 -26.12 -15.32
CA VAL A 154 -26.68 -24.69 -15.11
C VAL A 154 -28.02 -23.97 -14.99
N SER A 155 -28.30 -23.38 -13.84
CA SER A 155 -29.55 -22.66 -13.59
C SER A 155 -29.50 -21.18 -14.01
N SER A 156 -28.32 -20.56 -13.97
CA SER A 156 -28.12 -19.15 -14.31
C SER A 156 -26.67 -18.86 -14.69
N VAL A 157 -26.48 -17.94 -15.64
CA VAL A 157 -25.18 -17.34 -15.99
C VAL A 157 -25.34 -15.83 -15.97
N ASP A 158 -24.46 -15.13 -15.27
CA ASP A 158 -24.43 -13.67 -15.17
C ASP A 158 -23.03 -13.17 -15.56
N GLU A 159 -22.97 -12.27 -16.54
CA GLU A 159 -21.73 -11.67 -17.03
C GLU A 159 -21.76 -10.17 -16.79
N LYS A 160 -20.75 -9.66 -16.07
CA LYS A 160 -20.64 -8.24 -15.73
C LYS A 160 -19.26 -7.73 -16.10
N PRO A 161 -19.15 -6.76 -17.03
CA PRO A 161 -17.87 -6.13 -17.33
C PRO A 161 -17.37 -5.35 -16.11
N GLY A 162 -16.10 -5.54 -15.75
CA GLY A 162 -15.43 -4.82 -14.67
C GLY A 162 -14.35 -3.89 -15.21
N VAL A 163 -14.15 -2.75 -14.53
CA VAL A 163 -13.04 -1.82 -14.83
C VAL A 163 -12.17 -1.69 -13.58
N GLU A 164 -10.91 -2.11 -13.68
CA GLU A 164 -9.91 -1.83 -12.66
C GLU A 164 -9.20 -0.52 -12.98
N ARG A 165 -9.23 0.42 -12.05
CA ARG A 165 -8.52 1.71 -12.20
C ARG A 165 -7.10 1.59 -11.66
N PRO A 166 -6.11 2.23 -12.32
CA PRO A 166 -4.75 2.19 -11.82
C PRO A 166 -4.62 2.86 -10.46
N ALA A 167 -3.65 2.38 -9.68
CA ALA A 167 -3.32 2.95 -8.40
C ALA A 167 -2.59 4.29 -8.55
N PRO A 168 -2.70 5.20 -7.55
CA PRO A 168 -2.00 6.48 -7.58
C PRO A 168 -0.47 6.32 -7.60
N PRO A 169 0.26 7.36 -8.04
CA PRO A 169 1.69 7.53 -7.80
C PRO A 169 2.06 7.33 -6.32
N PHE A 170 3.33 7.03 -6.06
CA PHE A 170 3.76 6.72 -4.71
C PHE A 170 3.80 7.95 -3.79
N THR A 171 3.32 7.73 -2.57
CA THR A 171 3.72 8.46 -1.36
C THR A 171 4.81 7.67 -0.63
N THR A 172 5.39 8.26 0.43
CA THR A 172 6.34 7.55 1.31
C THR A 172 5.75 6.26 1.88
N SER A 173 4.50 6.31 2.34
CA SER A 173 3.84 5.17 2.99
C SER A 173 3.53 4.06 1.99
N THR A 174 3.06 4.41 0.79
CA THR A 174 2.69 3.42 -0.23
C THR A 174 3.92 2.81 -0.90
N LEU A 175 5.00 3.57 -1.07
CA LEU A 175 6.28 3.03 -1.55
C LEU A 175 6.84 1.99 -0.58
N THR A 176 6.91 2.32 0.71
CA THR A 176 7.46 1.42 1.73
C THR A 176 6.62 0.15 1.91
N GLN A 177 5.29 0.25 1.80
CA GLN A 177 4.39 -0.92 1.80
C GLN A 177 4.60 -1.82 0.58
N GLU A 178 4.64 -1.26 -0.63
CA GLU A 178 4.83 -2.05 -1.85
C GLU A 178 6.24 -2.64 -1.95
N ALA A 179 7.27 -1.92 -1.50
CA ALA A 179 8.64 -2.44 -1.43
C ALA A 179 8.74 -3.61 -0.44
N SER A 180 8.07 -3.53 0.71
CA SER A 180 7.99 -4.66 1.65
C SER A 180 7.28 -5.86 1.03
N ARG A 181 6.10 -5.65 0.44
CA ARG A 181 5.27 -6.72 -0.14
C ARG A 181 5.91 -7.40 -1.36
N LYS A 182 6.52 -6.64 -2.27
CA LYS A 182 7.04 -7.14 -3.55
C LYS A 182 8.51 -7.49 -3.51
N LEU A 183 9.30 -6.78 -2.71
CA LEU A 183 10.76 -6.90 -2.72
C LEU A 183 11.31 -7.52 -1.44
N GLY A 184 10.50 -7.64 -0.38
CA GLY A 184 10.94 -8.10 0.94
C GLY A 184 11.81 -7.05 1.66
N PHE A 185 11.74 -5.78 1.26
CA PHE A 185 12.58 -4.74 1.85
C PHE A 185 11.97 -4.20 3.15
N SER A 186 12.84 -3.94 4.13
CA SER A 186 12.43 -3.15 5.30
C SER A 186 12.18 -1.70 4.89
N THR A 187 11.44 -0.97 5.73
CA THR A 187 11.24 0.48 5.57
C THR A 187 12.58 1.21 5.50
N GLU A 188 13.53 0.86 6.38
CA GLU A 188 14.86 1.48 6.40
C GLU A 188 15.63 1.26 5.09
N ARG A 189 15.70 0.01 4.60
CA ARG A 189 16.38 -0.32 3.35
C ARG A 189 15.76 0.39 2.15
N THR A 190 14.43 0.47 2.13
CA THR A 190 13.68 1.21 1.10
C THR A 190 14.05 2.69 1.10
N MET A 191 14.05 3.32 2.28
CA MET A 191 14.33 4.74 2.41
C MET A 191 15.80 5.09 2.14
N GLN A 192 16.75 4.23 2.50
CA GLN A 192 18.16 4.40 2.14
C GLN A 192 18.38 4.38 0.62
N SER A 193 17.71 3.45 -0.08
CA SER A 193 17.78 3.35 -1.54
C SER A 193 17.11 4.56 -2.21
N ALA A 194 15.92 4.96 -1.75
CA ALA A 194 15.24 6.14 -2.26
C ALA A 194 16.01 7.45 -1.99
N GLN A 195 16.75 7.52 -0.87
CA GLN A 195 17.63 8.66 -0.57
C GLN A 195 18.77 8.77 -1.59
N ARG A 196 19.45 7.66 -1.92
CA ARG A 196 20.50 7.65 -2.95
C ARG A 196 19.93 8.03 -4.32
N LEU A 197 18.85 7.39 -4.75
CA LEU A 197 18.18 7.70 -6.01
C LEU A 197 17.78 9.18 -6.13
N PHE A 198 17.33 9.81 -5.04
CA PHE A 198 17.03 11.24 -5.03
C PHE A 198 18.30 12.10 -5.15
N GLN A 199 19.35 11.75 -4.40
CA GLN A 199 20.64 12.46 -4.40
C GLN A 199 21.35 12.38 -5.76
N ASP A 200 21.20 11.24 -6.44
CA ASP A 200 21.74 10.99 -7.78
C ASP A 200 20.82 11.55 -8.89
N GLY A 201 19.70 12.18 -8.52
CA GLY A 201 18.79 12.87 -9.44
C GLY A 201 17.83 11.95 -10.21
N HIS A 202 17.71 10.68 -9.86
CA HIS A 202 16.87 9.71 -10.57
C HIS A 202 15.38 9.80 -10.22
N ILE A 203 15.03 10.24 -9.00
CA ILE A 203 13.65 10.38 -8.54
C ILE A 203 13.42 11.72 -7.85
N SER A 204 12.14 12.10 -7.72
CA SER A 204 11.69 13.21 -6.88
C SER A 204 11.85 12.91 -5.37
N TYR A 205 11.63 13.92 -4.54
CA TYR A 205 11.82 13.85 -3.09
C TYR A 205 10.94 12.76 -2.47
N HIS A 206 11.59 11.76 -1.86
CA HIS A 206 10.97 10.52 -1.42
C HIS A 206 10.24 10.60 -0.06
N ARG A 207 10.21 11.78 0.59
CA ARG A 207 9.49 12.03 1.85
C ARG A 207 8.30 12.96 1.60
N THR A 208 7.27 12.38 1.01
CA THR A 208 6.04 13.06 0.59
C THR A 208 4.81 12.26 1.02
N ASP A 209 3.72 12.96 1.33
CA ASP A 209 2.36 12.40 1.48
C ASP A 209 1.48 12.69 0.25
N SER A 210 2.06 13.32 -0.79
CA SER A 210 1.40 13.71 -2.02
C SER A 210 1.36 12.59 -3.06
N THR A 211 0.22 12.47 -3.73
CA THR A 211 0.04 11.64 -4.93
C THR A 211 -0.01 12.47 -6.21
N THR A 212 0.14 13.79 -6.08
CA THR A 212 0.03 14.75 -7.18
C THR A 212 1.24 14.65 -8.10
N LEU A 213 1.00 14.68 -9.42
CA LEU A 213 2.02 14.93 -10.42
C LEU A 213 1.87 16.37 -10.93
N SER A 214 2.98 17.04 -11.17
CA SER A 214 3.02 18.36 -11.81
C SER A 214 2.53 18.28 -13.26
N GLU A 215 2.08 19.41 -13.84
CA GLU A 215 1.70 19.45 -15.26
C GLU A 215 2.81 18.93 -16.17
N ARG A 216 4.05 19.26 -15.83
CA ARG A 216 5.26 18.80 -16.53
C ARG A 216 5.36 17.28 -16.48
N ALA A 217 5.30 16.69 -15.29
CA ALA A 217 5.34 15.24 -15.13
C ALA A 217 4.18 14.51 -15.82
N LEU A 218 2.97 15.10 -15.84
CA LEU A 218 1.83 14.55 -16.60
C LEU A 218 2.11 14.55 -18.10
N ALA A 219 2.69 15.62 -18.64
CA ALA A 219 3.04 15.70 -20.06
C ALA A 219 4.19 14.75 -20.44
N GLU A 220 5.24 14.68 -19.62
CA GLU A 220 6.40 13.81 -19.84
C GLU A 220 6.05 12.32 -19.74
N SER A 221 5.24 11.95 -18.74
CA SER A 221 4.73 10.58 -18.61
C SER A 221 3.85 10.19 -19.79
N ALA A 222 2.95 11.08 -20.25
CA ALA A 222 2.14 10.86 -21.44
C ALA A 222 2.98 10.59 -22.69
N ALA A 223 4.03 11.39 -22.90
CA ALA A 223 4.95 11.21 -24.03
C ALA A 223 5.69 9.86 -23.94
N ALA A 224 6.20 9.52 -22.75
CA ALA A 224 6.89 8.25 -22.54
C ALA A 224 5.97 7.03 -22.72
N ILE A 225 4.73 7.09 -22.22
CA ILE A 225 3.75 6.00 -22.35
C ILE A 225 3.41 5.77 -23.82
N ARG A 226 3.07 6.83 -24.56
CA ARG A 226 2.78 6.73 -26.00
C ARG A 226 3.96 6.17 -26.78
N SER A 227 5.18 6.61 -26.46
CA SER A 227 6.38 6.13 -27.14
C SER A 227 6.69 4.66 -26.86
N MET A 228 6.41 4.16 -25.64
CA MET A 228 6.79 2.79 -25.24
C MET A 228 5.68 1.76 -25.47
N PHE A 229 4.42 2.17 -25.27
CA PHE A 229 3.27 1.26 -25.25
C PHE A 229 2.24 1.56 -26.35
N GLY A 230 2.28 2.75 -26.97
CA GLY A 230 1.33 3.18 -27.99
C GLY A 230 0.17 4.02 -27.45
N ASP A 231 -0.56 4.67 -28.35
CA ASP A 231 -1.62 5.64 -28.00
C ASP A 231 -2.81 4.99 -27.25
N ASP A 232 -3.11 3.72 -27.51
CA ASP A 232 -4.19 2.97 -26.85
C ASP A 232 -3.97 2.83 -25.33
N TYR A 233 -2.73 3.00 -24.87
CA TYR A 233 -2.34 2.90 -23.47
C TYR A 233 -2.36 4.23 -22.72
N HIS A 234 -2.75 5.34 -23.36
CA HIS A 234 -2.90 6.63 -22.69
C HIS A 234 -4.21 7.34 -23.06
N ALA A 235 -5.21 7.19 -22.19
CA ALA A 235 -6.54 7.79 -22.35
C ALA A 235 -6.63 9.26 -21.91
N GLY A 236 -5.52 9.91 -21.55
CA GLY A 236 -5.45 11.28 -21.04
C GLY A 236 -4.98 11.37 -19.57
N PRO A 237 -4.66 12.58 -19.09
CA PRO A 237 -3.99 12.77 -17.80
C PRO A 237 -4.90 12.40 -16.63
N ARG A 238 -4.36 11.60 -15.71
CA ARG A 238 -5.05 11.18 -14.47
C ARG A 238 -4.52 11.95 -13.28
N ARG A 239 -5.40 12.73 -12.64
CA ARG A 239 -5.10 13.51 -11.44
C ARG A 239 -5.64 12.81 -10.20
N TYR A 240 -4.76 12.56 -9.24
CA TYR A 240 -5.12 11.95 -7.97
C TYR A 240 -5.26 13.04 -6.91
N ALA A 241 -6.43 13.10 -6.27
CA ALA A 241 -6.69 14.07 -5.23
C ALA A 241 -5.92 13.69 -3.95
N THR A 242 -5.10 14.60 -3.44
CA THR A 242 -4.43 14.42 -2.16
C THR A 242 -5.10 15.27 -1.08
N LYS A 243 -5.33 14.70 0.11
CA LYS A 243 -5.60 15.48 1.34
C LYS A 243 -4.28 15.76 2.07
N VAL A 244 -3.43 16.63 1.51
CA VAL A 244 -2.18 17.04 2.18
C VAL A 244 -2.52 17.91 3.38
N LYS A 245 -1.97 17.61 4.57
CA LYS A 245 -2.25 18.37 5.80
C LYS A 245 -1.51 19.71 5.87
N ASN A 246 -0.42 19.88 5.12
CA ASN A 246 0.37 21.10 5.07
C ASN A 246 0.59 21.53 3.60
N ALA A 247 -0.26 22.41 3.08
CA ALA A 247 -0.22 22.84 1.67
C ALA A 247 1.00 23.70 1.30
N GLN A 248 1.81 24.15 2.29
CA GLN A 248 3.06 24.89 2.05
C GLN A 248 4.18 23.97 1.54
N GLU A 249 4.11 22.68 1.87
CA GLU A 249 4.97 21.64 1.32
C GLU A 249 4.33 21.17 0.00
N ALA A 250 4.53 21.94 -1.07
CA ALA A 250 4.10 21.61 -2.44
C ALA A 250 4.89 20.41 -2.99
N HIS A 251 4.77 19.26 -2.33
CA HIS A 251 5.46 18.06 -2.73
C HIS A 251 4.69 17.36 -3.84
N GLU A 252 5.47 16.92 -4.82
CA GLU A 252 5.00 15.98 -5.82
C GLU A 252 5.02 14.56 -5.23
N ALA A 253 4.38 13.62 -5.92
CA ALA A 253 4.54 12.21 -5.66
C ALA A 253 5.99 11.76 -5.88
N ILE A 254 6.33 10.59 -5.34
CA ILE A 254 7.59 9.91 -5.63
C ILE A 254 7.49 9.34 -7.05
N ARG A 255 8.24 9.93 -7.97
CA ARG A 255 8.25 9.61 -9.40
C ARG A 255 9.67 9.68 -9.98
N PRO A 256 9.92 9.12 -11.18
CA PRO A 256 11.15 9.36 -11.91
C PRO A 256 11.35 10.85 -12.22
N SER A 257 12.59 11.31 -12.22
CA SER A 257 12.95 12.64 -12.77
C SER A 257 12.99 12.63 -14.30
N ASN A 258 13.20 11.45 -14.91
CA ASN A 258 13.14 11.24 -16.36
C ASN A 258 12.29 9.99 -16.64
N PHE A 259 11.16 10.17 -17.32
CA PHE A 259 10.21 9.09 -17.63
C PHE A 259 10.68 8.17 -18.75
N ALA A 260 11.55 8.64 -19.65
CA ALA A 260 12.11 7.84 -20.74
C ALA A 260 13.25 6.93 -20.27
N ALA A 261 13.85 7.21 -19.11
CA ALA A 261 14.93 6.41 -18.54
C ALA A 261 14.35 5.11 -17.95
N THR A 262 14.41 4.02 -18.71
CA THR A 262 13.91 2.72 -18.22
C THR A 262 14.89 2.12 -17.21
N PRO A 263 14.44 1.24 -16.31
CA PRO A 263 15.30 0.65 -15.28
C PRO A 263 16.58 -0.02 -15.81
N SER A 264 16.55 -0.55 -17.03
CA SER A 264 17.71 -1.17 -17.69
C SER A 264 18.75 -0.16 -18.20
N THR A 265 18.41 1.13 -18.30
CA THR A 265 19.27 2.16 -18.92
C THR A 265 20.10 2.97 -17.92
N ILE A 266 19.76 2.92 -16.61
CA ILE A 266 20.31 3.84 -15.61
C ILE A 266 21.54 3.28 -14.88
N GLY A 267 21.88 2.00 -15.08
CA GLY A 267 23.12 1.43 -14.52
C GLY A 267 23.20 1.47 -12.99
N LEU A 268 22.08 1.19 -12.31
CA LEU A 268 21.96 1.26 -10.85
C LEU A 268 22.40 -0.03 -10.17
N ASP A 269 22.86 0.10 -8.92
CA ASP A 269 23.07 -1.04 -8.03
C ASP A 269 21.77 -1.81 -7.80
N ARG A 270 21.87 -3.11 -7.48
CA ARG A 270 20.73 -4.04 -7.48
C ARG A 270 19.51 -3.55 -6.68
N ASP A 271 19.71 -3.01 -5.49
CA ASP A 271 18.59 -2.56 -4.64
C ASP A 271 17.98 -1.26 -5.16
N ASP A 272 18.82 -0.32 -5.59
CA ASP A 272 18.42 0.98 -6.13
C ASP A 272 17.68 0.79 -7.45
N ALA A 273 18.14 -0.14 -8.31
CA ALA A 273 17.46 -0.54 -9.54
C ALA A 273 16.05 -1.08 -9.27
N ARG A 274 15.86 -1.90 -8.23
CA ARG A 274 14.55 -2.49 -7.89
C ARG A 274 13.59 -1.46 -7.32
N ILE A 275 14.08 -0.52 -6.50
CA ILE A 275 13.26 0.59 -5.99
C ILE A 275 12.89 1.55 -7.11
N TYR A 276 13.86 1.90 -7.96
CA TYR A 276 13.61 2.73 -9.14
C TYR A 276 12.59 2.08 -10.07
N GLU A 277 12.75 0.79 -10.40
CA GLU A 277 11.80 0.05 -11.24
C GLU A 277 10.39 0.06 -10.64
N LEU A 278 10.26 -0.12 -9.33
CA LEU A 278 8.97 -0.08 -8.66
C LEU A 278 8.33 1.31 -8.81
N ILE A 279 9.08 2.38 -8.57
CA ILE A 279 8.64 3.78 -8.71
C ILE A 279 8.25 4.09 -10.16
N TRP A 280 9.09 3.72 -11.11
CA TRP A 280 8.88 3.93 -12.54
C TRP A 280 7.59 3.23 -13.00
N LYS A 281 7.45 1.93 -12.71
CA LYS A 281 6.26 1.16 -13.08
C LYS A 281 4.98 1.72 -12.47
N ARG A 282 5.02 2.12 -11.19
CA ARG A 282 3.86 2.71 -10.51
C ARG A 282 3.45 4.04 -11.14
N THR A 283 4.41 4.89 -11.47
CA THR A 283 4.12 6.21 -12.04
C THR A 283 3.58 6.07 -13.46
N MET A 284 4.22 5.26 -14.31
CA MET A 284 3.77 5.00 -15.67
C MET A 284 2.38 4.36 -15.71
N ALA A 285 2.13 3.35 -14.86
CA ALA A 285 0.82 2.72 -14.80
C ALA A 285 -0.28 3.64 -14.24
N SER A 286 0.08 4.72 -13.54
CA SER A 286 -0.89 5.65 -12.97
C SER A 286 -1.53 6.59 -14.00
N GLN A 287 -0.98 6.66 -15.21
CA GLN A 287 -1.37 7.56 -16.31
C GLN A 287 -1.85 6.76 -17.52
#